data_AF-A0A2M6YQC5-F1
#
_entry.id   AF-A0A2M6YQC5-F1
#
_cell.length_a   1.000
_cell.length_b   1.000
_cell.length_c   1.000
_cell.angle_alpha   90.00
_cell.angle_beta   90.00
_cell.angle_gamma   90.00
#
_symmetry.space_group_name_H-M   'P 1'
#
loop_
_entity.id
_entity.type
_entity.pdbx_description
1 polymer ?
#
loop_
_entity_poly.entity_id
_entity_poly.type
_entity_poly.pdbx_seq_one_letter_code
_entity_poly.pdbx_strand_id
1 'polypeptide(L)'
;MKNFLGFTKGGIPVPPPRWKILILVVYLLGIVYLVLPEPVIPNLPGALKSTEPGDTVQIPGVWAYYTNLSRREAIDFYQEAFSRSSFLKIPLPTYILNHPPEYARETIIDTLKNNFYEELVHPLRDSLFISGWIPKEDEVYLAKNKKPITEFLVDNQTFSAKITLYHVQSPFWAKFLVWTGIIVLIWLMMTAFKFILFSPWGRRK
;
A
#
# COMPACT_ATOMS: atom_id res chain seq x y z
N MET A 1 25.77 -16.00 -39.51
CA MET A 1 24.30 -16.17 -39.49
C MET A 1 23.96 -17.62 -39.15
N LYS A 2 23.64 -17.93 -37.89
CA LYS A 2 23.05 -19.21 -37.49
C LYS A 2 22.37 -19.07 -36.13
N ASN A 3 21.12 -19.56 -36.08
CA ASN A 3 20.30 -19.87 -34.90
C ASN A 3 19.62 -18.68 -34.20
N PHE A 4 18.73 -18.00 -34.92
CA PHE A 4 17.72 -17.12 -34.32
C PHE A 4 16.44 -17.89 -33.88
N LEU A 5 16.33 -19.16 -34.28
CA LEU A 5 15.25 -20.08 -33.91
C LEU A 5 15.90 -21.27 -33.20
N GLY A 6 15.51 -21.53 -31.94
CA GLY A 6 16.18 -22.43 -31.00
C GLY A 6 16.08 -23.93 -31.30
N PHE A 7 16.38 -24.35 -32.52
CA PHE A 7 16.48 -25.76 -32.91
C PHE A 7 17.95 -26.16 -33.15
N THR A 8 18.40 -27.20 -32.46
CA THR A 8 19.66 -27.86 -32.76
C THR A 8 19.49 -28.79 -33.96
N LYS A 9 20.62 -29.24 -34.53
CA LYS A 9 20.73 -30.05 -35.76
C LYS A 9 20.05 -31.45 -35.70
N GLY A 10 19.19 -31.71 -34.71
CA GLY A 10 18.42 -32.95 -34.53
C GLY A 10 16.97 -32.73 -34.10
N GLY A 11 16.39 -31.54 -34.26
CA GLY A 11 14.98 -31.28 -33.96
C GLY A 11 14.61 -31.25 -32.47
N ILE A 12 15.56 -31.50 -31.57
CA ILE A 12 15.31 -31.44 -30.12
C ILE A 12 15.23 -29.96 -29.70
N PRO A 13 14.10 -29.53 -29.10
CA PRO A 13 13.95 -28.16 -28.60
C PRO A 13 14.97 -27.92 -27.50
N VAL A 14 15.78 -26.87 -27.65
CA VAL A 14 16.73 -26.48 -26.60
C VAL A 14 15.91 -25.90 -25.44
N PRO A 15 16.07 -26.42 -24.20
CA PRO A 15 15.33 -25.87 -23.07
C PRO A 15 15.68 -24.38 -22.90
N PRO A 16 14.68 -23.53 -22.56
CA PRO A 16 14.95 -22.13 -22.34
C PRO A 16 16.00 -21.98 -21.24
N PRO A 17 16.93 -21.02 -21.37
CA PRO A 17 17.97 -20.84 -20.37
C PRO A 17 17.33 -20.57 -19.00
N ARG A 18 17.89 -21.18 -17.93
CA ARG A 18 17.29 -21.27 -16.58
C ARG A 18 16.74 -19.95 -16.02
N TRP A 19 17.36 -18.83 -16.35
CA TRP A 19 16.93 -17.49 -15.92
C TRP A 19 15.57 -17.05 -16.53
N LYS A 20 15.21 -17.51 -17.74
CA LYS A 20 13.89 -17.23 -18.33
C LYS A 20 12.77 -17.93 -17.58
N ILE A 21 13.02 -19.17 -17.13
CA ILE A 21 12.08 -19.93 -16.31
C ILE A 21 11.88 -19.20 -14.97
N LEU A 22 12.96 -18.73 -14.34
CA LEU A 22 12.87 -17.93 -13.12
C LEU A 22 12.02 -16.66 -13.28
N ILE A 23 12.25 -15.88 -14.35
CA ILE A 23 11.42 -14.69 -14.62
C ILE A 23 9.95 -15.06 -14.79
N LEU A 24 9.67 -16.13 -15.54
CA LEU A 24 8.30 -16.58 -15.76
C LEU A 24 7.62 -16.97 -14.43
N VAL A 25 8.33 -17.70 -13.56
CA VAL A 25 7.82 -18.07 -12.23
C VAL A 25 7.55 -16.82 -11.38
N VAL A 26 8.50 -15.88 -11.33
CA VAL A 26 8.30 -14.61 -10.60
C VAL A 26 7.12 -13.82 -11.16
N TYR A 27 7.00 -13.73 -12.49
CA TYR A 27 5.89 -13.05 -13.16
C TYR A 27 4.54 -13.64 -12.77
N LEU A 28 4.42 -14.98 -12.80
CA LEU A 28 3.19 -15.68 -12.42
C LEU A 28 2.87 -15.50 -10.93
N LEU A 29 3.87 -15.59 -10.05
CA LEU A 29 3.67 -15.32 -8.61
C LEU A 29 3.19 -13.89 -8.36
N GLY A 30 3.77 -12.91 -9.06
CA GLY A 30 3.34 -11.51 -8.99
C GLY A 30 1.91 -11.31 -9.48
N ILE A 31 1.51 -11.98 -10.58
CA ILE A 31 0.10 -11.93 -11.04
C ILE A 31 -0.83 -12.47 -9.96
N VAL A 32 -0.53 -13.64 -9.39
CA VAL A 32 -1.34 -14.22 -8.32
C VAL A 32 -1.47 -13.24 -7.15
N TYR A 33 -0.36 -12.61 -6.74
CA TYR A 33 -0.36 -11.61 -5.68
C TYR A 33 -1.23 -10.37 -5.98
N LEU A 34 -1.21 -9.87 -7.22
CA LEU A 34 -1.97 -8.68 -7.65
C LEU A 34 -3.46 -8.94 -7.88
N VAL A 35 -3.83 -10.19 -8.20
CA VAL A 35 -5.23 -10.62 -8.43
C VAL A 35 -5.93 -10.99 -7.12
N LEU A 36 -5.19 -11.34 -6.07
CA LEU A 36 -5.77 -11.67 -4.77
C LEU A 36 -6.76 -10.57 -4.31
N PRO A 37 -7.90 -10.93 -3.72
CA PRO A 37 -8.90 -9.96 -3.30
C PRO A 37 -8.39 -9.14 -2.12
N GLU A 38 -8.80 -7.88 -2.10
CA GLU A 38 -8.34 -6.84 -1.18
C GLU A 38 -8.80 -7.11 0.26
N PRO A 39 -7.99 -6.72 1.26
CA PRO A 39 -8.40 -6.84 2.65
C PRO A 39 -9.66 -6.01 2.90
N VAL A 40 -10.68 -6.65 3.48
CA VAL A 40 -11.86 -5.95 3.98
C VAL A 40 -11.44 -5.15 5.21
N ILE A 41 -11.60 -3.83 5.15
CA ILE A 41 -11.31 -2.95 6.29
C ILE A 41 -12.49 -3.00 7.27
N PRO A 42 -12.33 -3.56 8.47
CA PRO A 42 -13.40 -3.63 9.45
C PRO A 42 -13.65 -2.28 10.11
N ASN A 43 -14.85 -2.10 10.67
CA ASN A 43 -15.12 -0.96 11.54
C ASN A 43 -14.34 -1.11 12.86
N LEU A 44 -13.88 0.01 13.40
CA LEU A 44 -13.18 0.04 14.68
C LEU A 44 -14.13 -0.37 15.82
N PRO A 45 -13.73 -1.29 16.73
CA PRO A 45 -14.60 -1.77 17.78
C PRO A 45 -14.86 -0.68 18.83
N GLY A 46 -16.11 -0.57 19.28
CA GLY A 46 -16.51 0.43 20.28
C GLY A 46 -16.40 1.88 19.80
N ALA A 47 -16.22 2.10 18.49
CA ALA A 47 -16.12 3.43 17.91
C ALA A 47 -17.43 3.82 17.23
N LEU A 48 -17.73 5.12 17.25
CA LEU A 48 -18.85 5.69 16.51
C LEU A 48 -18.37 6.18 15.16
N LYS A 49 -18.97 5.68 14.08
CA LYS A 49 -18.64 6.12 12.72
C LYS A 49 -19.12 7.56 12.50
N SER A 50 -18.22 8.43 12.04
CA SER A 50 -18.53 9.82 11.71
C SER A 50 -19.48 9.89 10.53
N THR A 51 -20.48 10.77 10.63
CA THR A 51 -21.41 11.11 9.54
C THR A 51 -21.09 12.48 8.94
N GLU A 52 -19.96 13.08 9.28
CA GLU A 52 -19.57 14.37 8.75
C GLU A 52 -19.40 14.29 7.21
N PRO A 53 -19.72 15.36 6.47
CA PRO A 53 -19.70 15.30 5.00
C PRO A 53 -18.33 14.95 4.41
N GLY A 54 -17.23 15.32 5.08
CA GLY A 54 -15.85 14.99 4.70
C GLY A 54 -15.41 13.55 5.01
N ASP A 55 -16.21 12.79 5.78
CA ASP A 55 -15.84 11.46 6.28
C ASP A 55 -16.72 10.32 5.71
N THR A 56 -17.60 10.65 4.76
CA THR A 56 -18.65 9.73 4.29
C THR A 56 -18.77 9.64 2.77
N VAL A 57 -19.58 10.50 2.15
CA VAL A 57 -20.05 10.34 0.76
C VAL A 57 -19.26 11.21 -0.22
N GLN A 58 -18.65 12.29 0.26
CA GLN A 58 -17.97 13.24 -0.62
C GLN A 58 -16.63 12.70 -1.15
N ILE A 59 -15.94 11.88 -0.36
CA ILE A 59 -14.64 11.31 -0.74
C ILE A 59 -14.71 9.78 -0.70
N PRO A 60 -14.65 9.09 -1.84
CA PRO A 60 -14.73 7.64 -1.89
C PRO A 60 -13.52 7.02 -1.19
N GLY A 61 -13.77 5.99 -0.37
CA GLY A 61 -12.72 5.28 0.36
C GLY A 61 -12.22 6.00 1.62
N VAL A 62 -12.84 7.13 2.00
CA VAL A 62 -12.58 7.82 3.27
C VAL A 62 -13.65 7.46 4.30
N TRP A 63 -13.21 7.14 5.51
CA TRP A 63 -14.09 6.88 6.64
C TRP A 63 -13.47 7.44 7.92
N ALA A 64 -14.25 8.06 8.79
CA ALA A 64 -13.75 8.44 10.11
C ALA A 64 -14.55 7.83 11.26
N TYR A 65 -13.91 7.70 12.41
CA TYR A 65 -14.43 7.09 13.62
C TYR A 65 -14.04 7.92 14.84
N TYR A 66 -15.00 8.17 15.72
CA TYR A 66 -14.75 8.65 17.08
C TYR A 66 -14.52 7.44 17.98
N THR A 67 -13.40 7.43 18.70
CA THR A 67 -12.98 6.27 19.49
C THR A 67 -12.29 6.69 20.78
N ASN A 68 -12.20 5.75 21.71
CA ASN A 68 -11.42 5.88 22.93
C ASN A 68 -10.08 5.11 22.87
N LEU A 69 -9.79 4.47 21.74
CA LEU A 69 -8.52 3.77 21.52
C LEU A 69 -7.35 4.75 21.39
N SER A 70 -6.19 4.34 21.89
CA SER A 70 -4.93 5.02 21.66
C SER A 70 -4.48 4.90 20.20
N ARG A 71 -3.53 5.75 19.79
CA ARG A 71 -2.89 5.68 18.47
C ARG A 71 -2.45 4.25 18.13
N ARG A 72 -1.71 3.61 19.04
CA ARG A 72 -1.11 2.30 18.81
C ARG A 72 -2.15 1.19 18.68
N GLU A 73 -3.15 1.17 19.56
CA GLU A 73 -4.23 0.18 19.50
C GLU A 73 -5.01 0.26 18.18
N ALA A 74 -5.27 1.47 17.69
CA ALA A 74 -5.96 1.65 16.43
C ALA A 74 -5.12 1.20 15.22
N ILE A 75 -3.84 1.55 15.20
CA ILE A 75 -2.92 1.12 14.12
C ILE A 75 -2.76 -0.39 14.13
N ASP A 76 -2.50 -0.99 15.30
CA ASP A 76 -2.31 -2.44 15.44
C ASP A 76 -3.57 -3.20 14.98
N PHE A 77 -4.78 -2.70 15.31
CA PHE A 77 -6.04 -3.26 14.85
C PHE A 77 -6.16 -3.27 13.31
N TYR A 78 -5.87 -2.14 12.66
CA TYR A 78 -5.93 -2.07 11.20
C TYR A 78 -4.81 -2.85 10.54
N GLN A 79 -3.62 -2.89 11.14
CA GLN A 79 -2.50 -3.69 10.64
C GLN A 79 -2.82 -5.18 10.67
N GLU A 80 -3.43 -5.68 11.74
CA GLU A 80 -3.85 -7.08 11.83
C GLU A 80 -4.87 -7.42 10.74
N ALA A 81 -5.87 -6.55 10.54
CA ALA A 81 -6.88 -6.73 9.51
C ALA A 81 -6.31 -6.64 8.08
N PHE A 82 -5.40 -5.70 7.83
CA PHE A 82 -4.87 -5.40 6.51
C PHE A 82 -3.76 -6.38 6.10
N SER A 83 -2.99 -6.92 7.04
CA SER A 83 -1.83 -7.79 6.77
C SER A 83 -2.16 -9.19 6.25
N ARG A 84 -3.43 -9.52 6.08
CA ARG A 84 -3.89 -10.83 5.61
C ARG A 84 -4.85 -10.69 4.46
N SER A 85 -4.79 -11.63 3.51
CA SER A 85 -5.80 -11.66 2.45
C SER A 85 -7.15 -12.10 3.02
N SER A 86 -8.24 -11.44 2.61
CA SER A 86 -9.58 -11.80 3.08
C SER A 86 -10.05 -13.17 2.61
N PHE A 87 -9.53 -13.67 1.49
CA PHE A 87 -9.97 -14.94 0.90
C PHE A 87 -9.22 -16.15 1.46
N LEU A 88 -7.89 -16.11 1.51
CA LEU A 88 -7.07 -17.27 1.91
C LEU A 88 -6.47 -17.12 3.31
N LYS A 89 -6.66 -15.97 3.98
CA LYS A 89 -6.05 -15.63 5.28
C LYS A 89 -4.53 -15.80 5.31
N ILE A 90 -3.90 -15.77 4.14
CA ILE A 90 -2.45 -15.81 3.99
C ILE A 90 -1.86 -14.44 4.31
N PRO A 91 -0.66 -14.38 4.91
CA PRO A 91 0.02 -13.12 5.17
C PRO A 91 0.35 -12.43 3.84
N LEU A 92 0.09 -11.12 3.79
CA LEU A 92 0.47 -10.24 2.69
C LEU A 92 1.78 -9.51 3.06
N PRO A 93 2.60 -9.13 2.07
CA PRO A 93 3.74 -8.27 2.29
C PRO A 93 3.27 -6.85 2.62
N THR A 94 3.06 -6.58 3.91
CA THR A 94 2.56 -5.30 4.43
C THR A 94 3.66 -4.53 5.13
N TYR A 95 3.80 -3.25 4.79
CA TYR A 95 4.77 -2.35 5.42
C TYR A 95 4.06 -1.18 6.07
N ILE A 96 4.58 -0.72 7.21
CA ILE A 96 4.13 0.52 7.86
C ILE A 96 5.10 1.62 7.48
N LEU A 97 4.58 2.72 6.95
CA LEU A 97 5.31 3.95 6.69
C LEU A 97 4.76 5.04 7.61
N ASN A 98 5.65 5.67 8.38
CA ASN A 98 5.29 6.81 9.22
C ASN A 98 5.56 8.10 8.46
N HIS A 99 4.58 8.98 8.41
CA HIS A 99 4.62 10.22 7.67
C HIS A 99 4.41 11.42 8.61
N PRO A 100 4.95 12.60 8.28
CA PRO A 100 4.57 13.82 8.96
C PRO A 100 3.05 14.04 8.91
N PRO A 101 2.40 14.44 10.02
CA PRO A 101 0.95 14.63 10.07
C PRO A 101 0.46 15.67 9.04
N GLU A 102 1.28 16.66 8.68
CA GLU A 102 0.93 17.69 7.72
C GLU A 102 0.53 17.12 6.34
N TYR A 103 1.11 15.98 5.93
CA TYR A 103 0.81 15.34 4.64
C TYR A 103 -0.58 14.74 4.54
N ALA A 104 -1.27 14.51 5.66
CA ALA A 104 -2.65 14.04 5.60
C ALA A 104 -3.57 15.10 4.99
N ARG A 105 -3.22 16.39 5.09
CA ARG A 105 -3.98 17.48 4.45
C ARG A 105 -3.86 17.48 2.94
N GLU A 106 -2.73 17.02 2.43
CA GLU A 106 -2.48 16.89 0.99
C GLU A 106 -3.09 15.60 0.43
N THR A 107 -3.11 14.53 1.24
CA THR A 107 -3.51 13.19 0.76
C THR A 107 -4.99 12.88 0.97
N ILE A 108 -5.56 13.31 2.10
CA ILE A 108 -6.96 12.99 2.48
C ILE A 108 -7.86 14.20 2.25
N ILE A 109 -7.72 15.24 3.09
CA ILE A 109 -8.52 16.47 3.02
C ILE A 109 -7.82 17.61 3.74
N ASP A 110 -7.85 18.80 3.15
CA ASP A 110 -7.16 20.00 3.64
C ASP A 110 -7.61 20.45 5.05
N THR A 111 -8.88 20.23 5.38
CA THR A 111 -9.47 20.59 6.67
C THR A 111 -9.13 19.61 7.79
N LEU A 112 -8.41 18.53 7.51
CA LEU A 112 -8.09 17.50 8.50
C LEU A 112 -7.19 18.09 9.60
N LYS A 113 -7.61 17.87 10.85
CA LYS A 113 -6.76 18.02 12.02
C LYS A 113 -6.23 16.65 12.38
N ASN A 114 -4.95 16.57 12.70
CA ASN A 114 -4.29 15.33 13.05
C ASN A 114 -3.01 15.60 13.83
N ASN A 115 -2.62 14.63 14.65
CA ASN A 115 -1.35 14.58 15.36
C ASN A 115 -0.49 13.39 14.91
N PHE A 116 -1.06 12.43 14.17
CA PHE A 116 -0.31 11.37 13.52
C PHE A 116 -0.88 10.98 12.15
N TYR A 117 0.01 10.43 11.33
CA TYR A 117 -0.30 9.96 10.00
C TYR A 117 0.60 8.77 9.63
N GLU A 118 -0.02 7.62 9.39
CA GLU A 118 0.68 6.39 9.03
C GLU A 118 0.03 5.75 7.81
N GLU A 119 0.80 5.00 7.06
CA GLU A 119 0.36 4.29 5.86
C GLU A 119 0.71 2.82 5.98
N LEU A 120 -0.28 1.96 5.76
CA LEU A 120 -0.09 0.54 5.55
C LEU A 120 -0.06 0.25 4.06
N VAL A 121 1.04 -0.31 3.56
CA VAL A 121 1.28 -0.49 2.12
C VAL A 121 1.36 -1.96 1.77
N HIS A 122 0.58 -2.37 0.75
CA HIS A 122 0.87 -3.54 -0.05
C HIS A 122 1.52 -3.11 -1.36
N PRO A 123 2.80 -3.42 -1.57
CA PRO A 123 3.54 -2.96 -2.75
C PRO A 123 2.80 -3.30 -4.05
N LEU A 124 2.72 -2.32 -4.95
CA LEU A 124 2.08 -2.43 -6.27
C LEU A 124 0.57 -2.76 -6.24
N ARG A 125 -0.10 -2.60 -5.09
CA ARG A 125 -1.47 -3.09 -4.92
C ARG A 125 -2.40 -2.04 -4.33
N ASP A 126 -2.29 -1.76 -3.04
CA ASP A 126 -3.17 -0.86 -2.31
C ASP A 126 -2.43 -0.25 -1.11
N SER A 127 -2.92 0.90 -0.66
CA SER A 127 -2.43 1.62 0.51
C SER A 127 -3.61 2.02 1.39
N LEU A 128 -3.50 1.78 2.70
CA LEU A 128 -4.43 2.27 3.70
C LEU A 128 -3.74 3.35 4.53
N PHE A 129 -4.20 4.58 4.37
CA PHE A 129 -3.76 5.71 5.19
C PHE A 129 -4.59 5.79 6.46
N ILE A 130 -3.92 5.96 7.58
CA ILE A 130 -4.49 6.05 8.92
C ILE A 130 -4.01 7.38 9.51
N SER A 131 -4.92 8.32 9.67
CA SER A 131 -4.65 9.56 10.37
C SER A 131 -5.51 9.65 11.62
N GLY A 132 -4.98 10.21 12.69
CA GLY A 132 -5.76 10.46 13.88
C GLY A 132 -5.47 11.82 14.48
N TRP A 133 -6.45 12.30 15.24
CA TRP A 133 -6.33 13.46 16.08
C TRP A 133 -6.73 13.10 17.50
N ILE A 134 -5.77 13.21 18.41
CA ILE A 134 -5.96 13.03 19.84
C ILE A 134 -5.68 14.39 20.49
N PRO A 135 -6.71 15.18 20.84
CA PRO A 135 -6.53 16.56 21.31
C PRO A 135 -5.64 16.67 22.55
N LYS A 136 -5.64 15.66 23.42
CA LYS A 136 -4.79 15.60 24.63
C LYS A 136 -3.29 15.46 24.32
N GLU A 137 -2.93 15.01 23.12
CA GLU A 137 -1.54 14.77 22.71
C GLU A 137 -1.02 15.86 21.75
N ASP A 138 -1.87 16.81 21.35
CA ASP A 138 -1.50 17.88 20.42
C ASP A 138 -0.98 19.11 21.19
N GLU A 139 0.32 19.12 21.49
CA GLU A 139 0.97 20.18 22.27
C GLU A 139 0.77 21.58 21.66
N VAL A 140 0.82 21.69 20.34
CA VAL A 140 0.64 22.94 19.60
C VAL A 140 -0.78 23.46 19.78
N TYR A 141 -1.77 22.57 19.67
CA TYR A 141 -3.17 22.91 19.92
C TYR A 141 -3.41 23.31 21.38
N LEU A 142 -2.86 22.57 22.34
CA LEU A 142 -3.00 22.86 23.77
C LEU A 142 -2.40 24.21 24.15
N ALA A 143 -1.22 24.55 23.63
CA ALA A 143 -0.55 25.82 23.92
C ALA A 143 -1.29 27.04 23.32
N LYS A 144 -1.96 26.87 22.18
CA LYS A 144 -2.62 27.97 21.45
C LYS A 144 -4.01 28.30 21.98
N ASN A 145 -4.68 27.37 22.65
CA ASN A 145 -6.08 27.52 23.06
C ASN A 145 -6.21 27.73 24.58
N LYS A 146 -6.89 28.80 25.00
CA LYS A 146 -7.15 29.08 26.43
C LYS A 146 -8.09 28.07 27.09
N LYS A 147 -8.91 27.38 26.30
CA LYS A 147 -9.84 26.32 26.72
C LYS A 147 -9.81 25.22 25.66
N PRO A 148 -8.78 24.35 25.66
CA PRO A 148 -8.67 23.32 24.64
C PRO A 148 -9.78 22.28 24.84
N ILE A 149 -10.31 21.76 23.73
CA ILE A 149 -11.11 20.55 23.79
C ILE A 149 -10.18 19.37 24.07
N THR A 150 -10.57 18.50 24.98
CA THR A 150 -9.81 17.29 25.32
C THR A 150 -10.51 16.02 24.84
N GLU A 151 -11.82 16.11 24.61
CA GLU A 151 -12.70 15.00 24.26
C GLU A 151 -13.79 15.50 23.31
N PHE A 152 -14.28 14.61 22.46
CA PHE A 152 -15.39 14.84 21.54
C PHE A 152 -16.69 14.39 22.20
N LEU A 153 -17.72 15.23 22.14
CA LEU A 153 -19.07 14.89 22.58
C LEU A 153 -19.93 14.65 21.34
N VAL A 154 -20.23 13.39 21.04
CA VAL A 154 -21.06 12.98 19.89
C VAL A 154 -22.11 12.01 20.40
N ASP A 155 -23.38 12.25 20.06
CA ASP A 155 -24.53 11.43 20.49
C ASP A 155 -24.57 11.14 22.00
N ASN A 156 -24.23 12.16 22.81
CA ASN A 156 -24.18 12.09 24.27
C ASN A 156 -23.13 11.11 24.84
N GLN A 157 -22.15 10.70 24.02
CA GLN A 157 -20.99 9.89 24.39
C GLN A 157 -19.70 10.71 24.24
N THR A 158 -18.72 10.43 25.10
CA THR A 158 -17.40 11.04 25.04
C THR A 158 -16.39 10.14 24.33
N PHE A 159 -15.62 10.72 23.42
CA PHE A 159 -14.54 10.07 22.70
C PHE A 159 -13.23 10.84 22.86
N SER A 160 -12.11 10.14 23.05
CA SER A 160 -10.79 10.77 23.21
C SER A 160 -10.11 11.10 21.89
N ALA A 161 -10.48 10.41 20.80
CA ALA A 161 -9.80 10.48 19.52
C ALA A 161 -10.78 10.47 18.35
N LYS A 162 -10.38 11.13 17.25
CA LYS A 162 -11.00 10.98 15.93
C LYS A 162 -9.97 10.35 14.99
N ILE A 163 -10.28 9.21 14.40
CA ILE A 163 -9.41 8.48 13.47
C ILE A 163 -10.06 8.49 12.10
N THR A 164 -9.32 8.95 11.10
CA THR A 164 -9.72 9.01 9.70
C THR A 164 -8.88 8.02 8.91
N LEU A 165 -9.53 7.24 8.08
CA LEU A 165 -8.95 6.27 7.20
C LEU A 165 -9.16 6.72 5.77
N TYR A 166 -8.19 6.45 4.92
CA TYR A 166 -8.32 6.61 3.48
C TYR A 166 -7.72 5.40 2.76
N HIS A 167 -8.54 4.64 2.06
CA HIS A 167 -8.12 3.45 1.33
C HIS A 167 -7.98 3.76 -0.15
N VAL A 168 -6.74 3.69 -0.64
CA VAL A 168 -6.40 3.92 -2.05
C VAL A 168 -6.20 2.58 -2.74
N GLN A 169 -7.11 2.28 -3.66
CA GLN A 169 -7.07 1.07 -4.47
C GLN A 169 -6.59 1.40 -5.88
N SER A 170 -5.59 0.65 -6.36
CA SER A 170 -5.20 0.74 -7.76
C SER A 170 -6.14 -0.11 -8.62
N PRO A 171 -6.58 0.37 -9.80
CA PRO A 171 -7.40 -0.44 -10.68
C PRO A 171 -6.60 -1.63 -11.19
N PHE A 172 -7.28 -2.77 -11.36
CA PHE A 172 -6.65 -4.04 -11.74
C PHE A 172 -5.75 -3.92 -13.00
N TRP A 173 -6.20 -3.18 -14.00
CA TRP A 173 -5.46 -2.99 -15.25
C TRP A 173 -4.13 -2.24 -15.02
N ALA A 174 -4.10 -1.26 -14.12
CA ALA A 174 -2.89 -0.49 -13.83
C ALA A 174 -1.87 -1.35 -13.08
N LYS A 175 -2.32 -2.14 -12.10
CA LYS A 175 -1.50 -3.14 -11.38
C LYS A 175 -0.80 -4.08 -12.36
N PHE A 176 -1.56 -4.64 -13.31
CA PHE A 176 -1.03 -5.57 -14.30
C PHE A 176 -0.06 -4.92 -15.30
N LEU A 177 -0.39 -3.71 -15.77
CA LEU A 177 0.47 -2.94 -16.69
C LEU A 177 1.81 -2.64 -16.04
N VAL A 178 1.81 -2.10 -14.82
CA VAL A 178 3.03 -1.75 -14.08
C VAL A 178 3.88 -3.00 -13.83
N TRP A 179 3.27 -4.09 -13.35
CA TRP A 179 3.99 -5.35 -13.11
C TRP A 179 4.62 -5.92 -14.37
N THR A 180 3.84 -5.99 -15.46
CA THR A 180 4.34 -6.46 -16.76
C THR A 180 5.45 -5.56 -17.27
N GLY A 181 5.31 -4.24 -17.12
CA GLY A 181 6.33 -3.26 -17.48
C GLY A 181 7.64 -3.47 -16.72
N ILE A 182 7.58 -3.65 -15.39
CA ILE A 182 8.75 -3.95 -14.55
C ILE A 182 9.46 -5.21 -15.04
N ILE A 183 8.72 -6.29 -15.33
CA ILE A 183 9.29 -7.56 -15.79
C ILE A 183 9.92 -7.44 -17.17
N VAL A 184 9.29 -6.72 -18.10
CA VAL A 184 9.85 -6.44 -19.43
C VAL A 184 11.14 -5.62 -19.32
N LEU A 185 11.16 -4.58 -18.47
CA LEU A 185 12.35 -3.76 -18.24
C LEU A 185 13.49 -4.58 -17.63
N ILE A 186 13.22 -5.42 -16.63
CA ILE A 186 14.19 -6.33 -16.04
C ILE A 186 14.77 -7.27 -17.11
N TRP A 187 13.91 -7.83 -17.97
CA TRP A 187 14.33 -8.68 -19.08
C TRP A 187 15.24 -7.93 -20.06
N LEU A 188 14.85 -6.72 -20.49
CA LEU A 188 15.66 -5.86 -21.37
C LEU A 188 17.02 -5.54 -20.74
N MET A 189 17.06 -5.13 -19.46
CA MET A 189 18.30 -4.84 -18.73
C MET A 189 19.24 -6.06 -18.71
N MET A 190 18.73 -7.25 -18.44
CA MET A 190 19.55 -8.47 -18.46
C MET A 190 20.09 -8.80 -19.86
N THR A 191 19.31 -8.57 -20.91
CA THR A 191 19.78 -8.77 -22.28
C THR A 191 20.86 -7.77 -22.67
N ALA A 192 20.69 -6.49 -22.32
CA ALA A 192 21.68 -5.44 -22.54
C ALA A 192 22.96 -5.72 -21.74
N PHE A 193 22.84 -6.13 -20.48
CA PHE A 193 23.98 -6.46 -19.63
C PHE A 193 24.81 -7.63 -20.20
N LYS A 194 24.15 -8.68 -20.69
CA LYS A 194 24.83 -9.78 -21.40
C LYS A 194 25.49 -9.31 -22.68
N PHE A 195 24.80 -8.49 -23.46
CA PHE A 195 25.37 -7.94 -24.68
C PHE A 195 26.66 -7.16 -24.40
N ILE A 196 26.69 -6.33 -23.35
CA ILE A 196 27.87 -5.57 -22.92
C ILE A 196 28.99 -6.51 -22.47
N LEU A 197 28.71 -7.44 -21.56
CA LEU A 197 29.69 -8.39 -21.01
C LEU A 197 30.32 -9.30 -22.08
N PHE A 198 29.52 -9.78 -23.04
CA PHE A 198 29.98 -10.65 -24.11
C PHE A 198 30.35 -9.87 -25.38
N SER A 199 30.33 -8.54 -25.34
CA SER A 199 30.70 -7.73 -26.50
C SER A 199 32.18 -7.94 -26.85
N PRO A 200 32.54 -8.02 -28.14
CA PRO A 200 33.92 -8.21 -28.58
C PRO A 200 34.88 -7.08 -28.15
N TRP A 201 34.33 -5.94 -27.72
CA TRP A 201 35.09 -4.77 -27.30
C TRP A 201 35.86 -4.98 -25.99
N GLY A 202 35.42 -5.91 -25.13
CA GLY A 202 36.14 -6.27 -23.90
C GLY A 202 37.28 -7.28 -24.09
N ARG A 203 37.42 -7.90 -25.28
CA ARG A 203 38.49 -8.88 -25.59
C ARG A 203 39.66 -8.29 -26.37
N ARG A 204 39.75 -6.96 -26.46
CA ARG A 204 40.92 -6.26 -27.00
C ARG A 204 41.74 -5.67 -25.85
N LYS A 205 42.35 -6.53 -25.06
CA LYS A 205 43.56 -6.25 -24.27
C LYS A 205 44.42 -7.50 -24.29
#